data_AF-A0A9E5NPM9-F1
#
_entry.id   AF-A0A9E5NPM9-F1
#
_cell.length_a   1.000
_cell.length_b   1.000
_cell.length_c   1.000
_cell.angle_alpha   90.00
_cell.angle_beta   90.00
_cell.angle_gamma   90.00
#
_symmetry.space_group_name_H-M   'P 1'
#
loop_
_entity.id
_entity.type
_entity.pdbx_description
1 polymer ?
#
loop_
_entity_poly.entity_id
_entity_poly.type
_entity_poly.pdbx_seq_one_letter_code
_entity_poly.pdbx_strand_id
1 'polypeptide(L)'
;MKKQVLNRLRSIEGHVRGIERMVENDHYCVDIVKQSLAVQRALDKVNGLILESHLQTCVTTAIRGDESQERERVVRELLEVFETASKL
;
A
#
# COMPACT_ATOMS: atom_id res chain seq x y z
N MET A 1 1.37 -9.69 -10.25
CA MET A 1 1.04 -9.03 -8.97
C MET A 1 1.57 -9.78 -7.73
N LYS A 2 0.99 -10.92 -7.31
CA LYS A 2 1.23 -11.55 -5.98
C LYS A 2 2.71 -11.67 -5.57
N LYS A 3 3.56 -12.27 -6.41
CA LYS A 3 5.00 -12.44 -6.12
C LYS A 3 5.73 -11.10 -5.92
N GLN A 4 5.43 -10.11 -6.76
CA GLN A 4 6.05 -8.78 -6.69
C GLN A 4 5.65 -8.03 -5.42
N VAL A 5 4.36 -8.07 -5.05
CA VAL A 5 3.85 -7.47 -3.81
C VAL A 5 4.51 -8.13 -2.60
N LEU A 6 4.53 -9.46 -2.54
CA LEU A 6 5.16 -10.20 -1.44
C LEU A 6 6.65 -9.89 -1.29
N ASN A 7 7.39 -9.80 -2.40
CA ASN A 7 8.81 -9.44 -2.35
C ASN A 7 9.03 -8.03 -1.79
N ARG A 8 8.18 -7.06 -2.15
CA ARG A 8 8.26 -5.69 -1.63
C ARG A 8 7.91 -5.63 -0.15
N LEU A 9 6.86 -6.33 0.27
CA LEU A 9 6.47 -6.41 1.68
C LEU A 9 7.59 -7.02 2.55
N ARG A 10 8.22 -8.12 2.11
CA ARG A 10 9.38 -8.71 2.79
C ARG A 10 10.56 -7.75 2.89
N SER A 11 10.79 -6.94 1.86
CA SER A 11 11.82 -5.90 1.90
C SER A 11 11.47 -4.82 2.92
N ILE A 12 10.22 -4.33 2.93
CA ILE A 12 9.73 -3.34 3.91
C ILE A 12 9.88 -3.86 5.34
N GLU A 13 9.51 -5.10 5.60
CA GLU A 13 9.68 -5.78 6.89
C GLU A 13 11.14 -5.76 7.35
N GLY A 14 12.09 -6.00 6.43
CA GLY A 14 13.52 -5.89 6.70
C GLY A 14 13.97 -4.47 7.08
N HIS A 15 13.40 -3.45 6.44
CA HIS A 15 13.68 -2.05 6.77
C HIS A 15 13.10 -1.64 8.13
N VAL A 16 11.89 -2.10 8.47
CA VAL A 16 11.28 -1.87 9.79
C VAL A 16 12.14 -2.48 10.90
N ARG A 17 12.61 -3.72 10.73
CA ARG A 17 13.59 -4.32 11.65
C ARG A 17 14.91 -3.54 11.73
N GLY A 18 15.30 -2.88 10.64
CA GLY A 18 16.46 -1.98 10.62
C GLY A 18 16.26 -0.76 11.49
N ILE A 19 15.08 -0.14 11.40
CA ILE A 19 14.68 1.01 12.23
C ILE A 19 14.63 0.62 13.71
N GLU A 20 14.07 -0.54 14.04
CA GLU A 20 14.05 -1.08 15.40
C GLU A 20 15.47 -1.15 15.99
N ARG A 21 16.41 -1.76 15.26
CA ARG A 21 17.83 -1.78 15.67
C ARG A 21 18.44 -0.39 15.79
N MET A 22 18.07 0.57 14.96
CA MET A 22 18.58 1.94 15.08
C MET A 22 18.10 2.58 16.39
N VAL A 23 16.86 2.33 16.80
CA VAL A 23 16.32 2.79 18.08
C VAL A 23 17.02 2.11 19.25
N GLU A 24 17.20 0.79 19.21
CA GLU A 24 17.90 0.02 20.25
C GLU A 24 19.35 0.47 20.47
N ASN A 25 20.00 0.96 19.41
CA ASN A 25 21.39 1.42 19.43
C ASN A 25 21.52 2.95 19.56
N ASP A 26 20.45 3.65 19.98
CA ASP A 26 20.44 5.10 20.20
C ASP A 26 20.97 5.93 18.99
N HIS A 27 20.66 5.50 17.76
CA HIS A 27 21.02 6.25 16.56
C HIS A 27 20.36 7.63 16.54
N TYR A 28 20.99 8.55 15.80
CA TYR A 28 20.48 9.91 15.66
C TYR A 28 19.04 9.96 15.13
N CYS A 29 18.17 10.65 15.87
CA CYS A 29 16.72 10.67 15.63
C CYS A 29 16.35 11.05 14.19
N VAL A 30 17.06 12.00 13.59
CA VAL A 30 16.77 12.45 12.22
C VAL A 30 16.99 11.33 11.20
N ASP A 31 17.97 10.45 11.43
CA ASP A 31 18.23 9.34 10.52
C ASP A 31 17.20 8.22 10.68
N ILE A 32 16.73 7.98 11.90
CA ILE A 32 15.57 7.09 12.17
C ILE A 32 14.33 7.61 11.42
N VAL A 33 14.05 8.91 11.50
CA VAL A 33 12.94 9.55 10.78
C VAL A 33 13.10 9.38 9.27
N LYS A 34 14.29 9.60 8.71
CA LYS A 34 14.55 9.38 7.27
C LYS A 34 14.27 7.94 6.84
N GLN A 35 14.68 6.95 7.63
CA GLN A 35 14.38 5.54 7.34
C GLN A 35 12.89 5.22 7.44
N SER A 36 12.20 5.77 8.44
CA SER A 36 10.75 5.66 8.58
C SER A 36 10.01 6.23 7.36
N LEU A 37 10.41 7.42 6.88
CA LEU A 37 9.87 8.02 5.66
C LEU A 37 10.15 7.17 4.41
N ALA A 38 11.31 6.49 4.36
CA ALA A 38 11.60 5.56 3.27
C ALA A 38 10.66 4.34 3.29
N VAL A 39 10.32 3.83 4.48
CA VAL A 39 9.32 2.76 4.65
C VAL A 39 7.94 3.21 4.20
N GLN A 40 7.50 4.41 4.59
CA GLN A 40 6.21 4.98 4.13
C GLN A 40 6.14 5.03 2.60
N ARG A 41 7.15 5.60 1.95
CA ARG A 41 7.24 5.65 0.48
C ARG A 41 7.25 4.27 -0.18
N ALA A 42 7.82 3.27 0.49
CA ALA A 42 7.82 1.90 -0.02
C ALA A 42 6.42 1.26 0.09
N LEU A 43 5.68 1.54 1.16
CA LEU A 43 4.28 1.14 1.32
C LEU A 43 3.39 1.81 0.26
N ASP A 44 3.57 3.10 -0.02
CA ASP A 44 2.82 3.81 -1.06
C ASP A 44 2.97 3.12 -2.43
N LYS A 45 4.17 2.67 -2.76
CA LYS A 45 4.44 1.92 -3.99
C LYS A 45 3.75 0.56 -3.99
N VAL A 46 3.63 -0.11 -2.85
CA VAL A 46 2.88 -1.37 -2.74
C VAL A 46 1.39 -1.12 -2.93
N ASN A 47 0.84 -0.08 -2.30
CA ASN A 47 -0.56 0.34 -2.44
C ASN A 47 -0.89 0.62 -3.91
N GLY A 48 -0.04 1.38 -4.61
CA GLY A 48 -0.20 1.65 -6.05
C GLY A 48 -0.25 0.39 -6.90
N LEU A 49 0.61 -0.60 -6.64
CA LEU A 49 0.60 -1.88 -7.37
C LEU A 49 -0.66 -2.72 -7.12
N ILE A 50 -1.18 -2.71 -5.90
CA ILE A 50 -2.42 -3.41 -5.55
C ILE A 50 -3.60 -2.71 -6.21
N LEU A 51 -3.65 -1.38 -6.14
CA LEU A 51 -4.67 -0.55 -6.75
C LEU A 51 -4.72 -0.75 -8.28
N GLU A 52 -3.58 -0.68 -8.95
CA GLU A 52 -3.48 -0.93 -10.39
C GLU A 52 -4.06 -2.29 -10.76
N SER A 53 -3.70 -3.33 -10.02
CA SER A 53 -4.23 -4.66 -10.27
C SER A 53 -5.74 -4.75 -10.04
N HIS A 54 -6.27 -4.09 -9.00
CA HIS A 54 -7.70 -4.08 -8.71
C HIS A 54 -8.51 -3.37 -9.81
N LEU A 55 -7.98 -2.25 -10.33
CA LEU A 55 -8.58 -1.51 -11.45
C LEU A 55 -8.61 -2.38 -12.73
N GLN A 56 -7.51 -3.08 -13.03
CA GLN A 56 -7.40 -3.93 -14.22
C GLN A 56 -8.25 -5.21 -14.16
N THR A 57 -8.56 -5.73 -12.97
CA THR A 57 -9.33 -6.97 -12.82
C THR A 57 -10.74 -6.72 -12.30
N CYS A 58 -10.91 -6.42 -11.02
CA CYS A 58 -12.21 -6.34 -10.34
C CYS A 58 -13.09 -5.25 -10.95
N VAL A 59 -12.56 -4.03 -11.10
CA VAL A 59 -13.32 -2.89 -11.64
C VAL A 59 -13.64 -3.10 -13.11
N THR A 60 -12.66 -3.52 -13.91
CA THR A 60 -12.87 -3.80 -15.34
C THR A 60 -13.91 -4.90 -15.54
N THR A 61 -13.93 -5.93 -14.69
CA THR A 61 -14.93 -7.01 -14.73
C THR A 61 -16.31 -6.49 -14.35
N ALA A 62 -16.42 -5.75 -13.24
CA ALA A 62 -17.68 -5.18 -12.77
C ALA A 62 -18.32 -4.24 -13.81
N ILE A 63 -17.53 -3.34 -14.42
CA ILE A 63 -18.01 -2.40 -15.45
C ILE A 63 -18.54 -3.12 -16.70
N ARG A 64 -17.90 -4.24 -17.08
CA ARG A 64 -18.30 -5.03 -18.26
C ARG A 64 -19.48 -5.97 -17.98
N GLY A 65 -19.72 -6.35 -16.73
CA GLY A 65 -20.85 -7.19 -16.34
C GLY A 65 -22.15 -6.40 -16.27
N ASP A 66 -23.29 -7.09 -16.35
CA ASP A 66 -24.63 -6.46 -16.38
C ASP A 66 -25.18 -6.11 -14.99
N GLU A 67 -24.48 -6.50 -13.92
CA GLU A 67 -24.89 -6.27 -12.54
C GLU A 67 -24.53 -4.85 -12.07
N SER A 68 -25.52 -3.97 -12.06
CA SER A 68 -25.35 -2.57 -11.60
C SER A 68 -24.92 -2.47 -10.13
N GLN A 69 -25.39 -3.38 -9.27
CA GLN A 69 -25.01 -3.41 -7.85
C GLN A 69 -23.52 -3.71 -7.66
N GLU A 70 -22.96 -4.63 -8.45
CA GLU A 70 -21.55 -4.97 -8.38
C GLU A 70 -20.68 -3.79 -8.80
N ARG A 71 -21.04 -3.10 -9.89
CA ARG A 71 -20.35 -1.85 -10.30
C ARG A 71 -20.29 -0.83 -9.18
N GLU A 72 -21.43 -0.59 -8.54
CA GLU A 72 -21.56 0.42 -7.49
C GLU A 72 -20.78 0.01 -6.23
N ARG A 73 -20.72 -1.29 -5.91
CA ARG A 73 -19.91 -1.83 -4.80
C ARG A 73 -18.42 -1.57 -5.03
N VAL A 74 -17.87 -1.97 -6.17
CA VAL A 74 -16.42 -1.84 -6.43
C VAL A 74 -15.99 -0.36 -6.49
N VAL A 75 -16.86 0.53 -6.99
CA VAL A 75 -16.60 1.98 -6.96
C VAL A 75 -16.60 2.54 -5.54
N ARG A 76 -17.55 2.13 -4.69
CA ARG A 76 -17.57 2.55 -3.27
C ARG A 76 -16.33 2.11 -2.51
N GLU A 77 -15.90 0.86 -2.69
CA GLU A 77 -14.69 0.32 -2.05
C GLU A 77 -13.45 1.18 -2.38
N LEU A 78 -13.33 1.63 -3.64
CA LEU A 78 -12.25 2.53 -4.04
C LEU A 78 -12.33 3.89 -3.36
N LEU A 79 -13.53 4.49 -3.29
CA LEU A 79 -13.73 5.78 -2.64
C LEU A 79 -13.34 5.73 -1.14
N GLU A 80 -13.72 4.67 -0.43
CA GLU A 80 -13.37 4.47 0.99
C GLU A 80 -11.84 4.40 1.21
N VAL A 81 -11.12 3.73 0.31
CA VAL A 81 -9.65 3.66 0.37
C VAL A 81 -9.03 5.05 0.17
N PHE A 82 -9.52 5.85 -0.77
CA PHE A 82 -9.03 7.22 -1.01
C PHE A 82 -9.33 8.18 0.13
N GLU A 83 -10.50 8.08 0.75
CA GLU A 83 -10.82 8.86 1.95
C GLU A 83 -9.90 8.54 3.12
N THR A 84 -9.55 7.27 3.29
CA THR A 84 -8.63 6.84 4.34
C THR A 84 -7.22 7.37 4.09
N ALA A 85 -6.75 7.29 2.84
CA ALA A 85 -5.44 7.82 2.44
C ALA A 85 -5.33 9.34 2.59
N SER A 86 -6.45 10.07 2.47
CA SER A 86 -6.48 11.54 2.59
C SER A 86 -6.56 12.05 4.03
N LYS A 87 -6.79 11.16 5.01
CA LYS A 87 -6.89 11.48 6.45
C LYS A 87 -5.57 11.31 7.21
N LEU A 88 -4.51 10.87 6.53
CA LEU A 88 -3.13 10.73 7.04
C LEU A 88 -2.28 11.92 6.61
#